data_AF-A0ABD7F172-F1
#
_entry.id   AF-A0ABD7F172-F1
#
_cell.length_a   1.000
_cell.length_b   1.000
_cell.length_c   1.000
_cell.angle_alpha   90.00
_cell.angle_beta   90.00
_cell.angle_gamma   90.00
#
_symmetry.space_group_name_H-M   'P 1'
#
loop_
_entity.id
_entity.type
_entity.pdbx_description
1 polymer ?
#
loop_
_entity_poly.entity_id
_entity_poly.type
_entity_poly.pdbx_seq_one_letter_code
_entity_poly.pdbx_strand_id
1 'polypeptide(L)'
;MKNVSISSTVLVILSILGCSSNTSVAKNINKIDVEDCSIDFDEVDFCTKERLKDYNNILKNKVSNFDKNKFLMGFKEKSYFYFAVIDLESLKVFTFPASLSVMSSVKPIEFSSNNNLFCLSGNFNQYRNSYTAVKTCYVYHNGSFDFKSRVELESEVKKHDGHSSNNLINKIKLPVSSDSFSKCAEKNAIKKCEQIERSNNREYSLSELKKISPDLFNVFDNPKIYSLNADTFRFLPELKGGFYSIAEKYIETDEDSSSEFYLIKIKPALDVGKIGDHYSIDKFGVITYKDKNRKLLKRNLK
;
A
#
# COMPACT_ATOMS: atom_id res chain seq x y z
N MET A 1 99.15 25.49 -19.23
CA MET A 1 97.89 25.51 -18.47
C MET A 1 97.08 24.28 -18.87
N LYS A 2 96.88 23.38 -17.89
CA LYS A 2 95.90 22.28 -17.83
C LYS A 2 94.47 22.85 -17.98
N ASN A 3 93.38 22.19 -18.37
CA ASN A 3 93.03 20.85 -18.85
C ASN A 3 91.50 20.87 -19.16
N VAL A 4 91.05 19.93 -20.00
CA VAL A 4 89.81 19.13 -19.85
C VAL A 4 88.45 19.68 -20.32
N SER A 5 88.04 19.10 -21.45
CA SER A 5 86.71 18.56 -21.84
C SER A 5 85.71 18.33 -20.70
N ILE A 6 84.49 18.86 -20.85
CA ILE A 6 83.33 18.45 -20.05
C ILE A 6 82.21 17.95 -20.98
N SER A 7 81.95 16.67 -20.83
CA SER A 7 80.85 15.86 -21.35
C SER A 7 79.50 16.41 -20.86
N SER A 8 78.56 16.65 -21.78
CA SER A 8 77.16 16.95 -21.42
C SER A 8 76.42 15.64 -21.13
N THR A 9 76.25 15.35 -19.85
CA THR A 9 75.39 14.29 -19.33
C THR A 9 73.91 14.66 -19.54
N VAL A 10 73.18 13.73 -20.17
CA VAL A 10 71.73 13.71 -20.32
C VAL A 10 71.08 13.52 -18.93
N LEU A 11 70.18 14.43 -18.54
CA LEU A 11 69.31 14.27 -17.37
C LEU A 11 67.90 13.92 -17.86
N VAL A 12 67.56 12.63 -17.86
CA VAL A 12 66.19 12.15 -18.08
C VAL A 12 65.43 12.35 -16.77
N ILE A 13 64.58 13.38 -16.72
CA ILE A 13 63.62 13.57 -15.63
C ILE A 13 62.48 12.59 -15.85
N LEU A 14 62.48 11.46 -15.12
CA LEU A 14 61.30 10.60 -14.98
C LEU A 14 60.25 11.35 -14.16
N SER A 15 59.28 11.95 -14.85
CA SER A 15 58.03 12.39 -14.24
C SER A 15 57.21 11.15 -13.84
N ILE A 16 57.32 10.78 -12.57
CA ILE A 16 56.38 9.86 -11.92
C ILE A 16 55.04 10.59 -11.83
N LEU A 17 54.23 10.51 -12.88
CA LEU A 17 52.80 10.76 -12.81
C LEU A 17 52.22 9.65 -11.94
N GLY A 18 52.28 9.87 -10.62
CA GLY A 18 51.52 9.11 -9.65
C GLY A 18 50.04 9.32 -9.96
N CYS A 19 49.42 8.35 -10.62
CA CYS A 19 47.99 8.17 -10.63
C CYS A 19 47.54 8.05 -9.17
N SER A 20 47.19 9.19 -8.57
CA SER A 20 46.41 9.22 -7.35
C SER A 20 45.03 8.74 -7.76
N SER A 21 44.80 7.44 -7.61
CA SER A 21 43.47 6.88 -7.61
C SER A 21 42.72 7.58 -6.47
N ASN A 22 41.95 8.61 -6.82
CA ASN A 22 40.86 9.09 -6.00
C ASN A 22 39.95 7.87 -5.78
N THR A 23 40.15 7.16 -4.67
CA THR A 23 39.16 6.26 -4.12
C THR A 23 37.99 7.16 -3.74
N SER A 24 37.07 7.38 -4.70
CA SER A 24 35.78 7.99 -4.37
C SER A 24 35.22 7.12 -3.25
N VAL A 25 35.06 7.69 -2.05
CA VAL A 25 34.40 6.98 -0.95
C VAL A 25 33.04 6.59 -1.50
N ALA A 26 32.85 5.30 -1.77
CA ALA A 26 31.61 4.81 -2.35
C ALA A 26 30.50 5.16 -1.36
N LYS A 27 29.63 6.07 -1.76
CA LYS A 27 28.54 6.56 -0.92
C LYS A 27 27.55 5.40 -0.77
N ASN A 28 27.41 4.94 0.47
CA ASN A 28 26.56 3.80 0.81
C ASN A 28 25.16 4.28 1.21
N ILE A 29 24.13 3.48 0.89
CA ILE A 29 22.78 3.60 1.46
C ILE A 29 22.83 3.21 2.93
N ASN A 30 22.31 4.10 3.78
CA ASN A 30 22.05 3.89 5.19
C ASN A 30 20.54 3.94 5.46
N LYS A 31 20.15 3.69 6.72
CA LYS A 31 18.74 3.72 7.14
C LYS A 31 18.00 5.01 6.76
N ILE A 32 18.67 6.16 6.85
CA ILE A 32 18.07 7.48 6.54
C ILE A 32 17.76 7.67 5.04
N ASP A 33 18.37 6.84 4.19
CA ASP A 33 18.20 6.91 2.74
C ASP A 33 17.06 5.99 2.26
N VAL A 34 16.44 5.23 3.17
CA VAL A 34 15.24 4.43 2.92
C VAL A 34 14.03 5.26 3.34
N GLU A 35 13.10 5.52 2.42
CA GLU A 35 11.93 6.38 2.67
C GLU A 35 11.10 5.87 3.85
N ASP A 36 10.73 4.59 3.81
CA ASP A 36 10.01 3.92 4.89
C ASP A 36 10.64 2.55 5.18
N CYS A 37 11.03 2.33 6.43
CA CYS A 37 11.62 1.05 6.85
C CYS A 37 10.57 -0.05 7.06
N SER A 38 9.29 0.28 7.13
CA SER A 38 8.22 -0.66 7.45
C SER A 38 6.99 -0.39 6.59
N ILE A 39 6.20 -1.42 6.36
CA ILE A 39 4.85 -1.28 5.79
C ILE A 39 3.87 -1.22 6.96
N ASP A 40 2.89 -0.35 6.86
CA ASP A 40 1.79 -0.26 7.81
C ASP A 40 1.18 -1.64 8.10
N PHE A 41 1.24 -2.05 9.37
CA PHE A 41 0.69 -3.30 9.89
C PHE A 41 1.29 -4.58 9.29
N ASP A 42 2.52 -4.50 8.79
CA ASP A 42 3.38 -5.62 8.40
C ASP A 42 4.60 -5.69 9.34
N GLU A 43 5.24 -6.86 9.45
CA GLU A 43 6.40 -7.09 10.31
C GLU A 43 7.74 -6.85 9.59
N VAL A 44 7.71 -6.60 8.27
CA VAL A 44 8.90 -6.38 7.46
C VAL A 44 9.70 -5.15 7.92
N ASP A 45 11.02 -5.30 7.94
CA ASP A 45 11.96 -4.21 8.16
C ASP A 45 12.93 -4.10 6.98
N PHE A 46 12.70 -3.11 6.12
CA PHE A 46 13.54 -2.79 4.97
C PHE A 46 14.89 -2.19 5.35
N CYS A 47 15.11 -1.88 6.64
CA CYS A 47 16.30 -1.22 7.17
C CYS A 47 17.15 -2.12 8.08
N THR A 48 16.91 -3.43 8.09
CA THR A 48 17.82 -4.35 8.77
C THR A 48 19.23 -4.27 8.17
N LYS A 49 20.24 -4.65 8.97
CA LYS A 49 21.64 -4.67 8.53
C LYS A 49 21.85 -5.51 7.26
N GLU A 50 21.09 -6.59 7.11
CA GLU A 50 21.15 -7.46 5.94
C GLU A 50 20.57 -6.77 4.70
N ARG A 51 19.39 -6.14 4.81
CA ARG A 51 18.78 -5.40 3.69
C ARG A 51 19.66 -4.24 3.22
N LEU A 52 20.23 -3.47 4.16
CA LEU A 52 21.17 -2.40 3.85
C LEU A 52 22.43 -2.91 3.13
N LYS A 53 22.93 -4.10 3.50
CA LYS A 53 24.05 -4.73 2.80
C LYS A 53 23.68 -5.07 1.35
N ASP A 54 22.48 -5.60 1.13
CA ASP A 54 22.00 -5.95 -0.20
C ASP A 54 21.85 -4.72 -1.10
N TYR A 55 21.29 -3.61 -0.60
CA TYR A 55 21.21 -2.35 -1.34
C TYR A 55 22.60 -1.85 -1.78
N ASN A 56 23.57 -1.88 -0.86
CA ASN A 56 24.93 -1.45 -1.14
C ASN A 56 25.67 -2.37 -2.12
N ASN A 57 25.36 -3.66 -2.13
CA ASN A 57 25.90 -4.59 -3.14
C ASN A 57 25.35 -4.26 -4.54
N ILE A 58 24.05 -3.94 -4.63
CA ILE A 58 23.42 -3.50 -5.89
C ILE A 58 24.07 -2.20 -6.39
N LEU A 59 24.29 -1.22 -5.50
CA LEU A 59 24.97 0.04 -5.84
C LEU A 59 26.41 -0.17 -6.34
N LYS A 60 27.19 -1.03 -5.69
CA LYS A 60 28.57 -1.33 -6.09
C LYS A 60 28.66 -1.91 -7.49
N ASN A 61 27.70 -2.77 -7.84
CA ASN A 61 27.66 -3.41 -9.14
C ASN A 61 27.06 -2.51 -10.24
N LYS A 62 26.35 -1.43 -9.86
CA LYS A 62 25.68 -0.46 -10.77
C LYS A 62 24.82 -1.13 -11.86
N VAL A 63 24.27 -2.30 -11.56
CA VAL A 63 23.41 -3.02 -12.50
C VAL A 63 21.98 -2.52 -12.29
N SER A 64 21.46 -1.75 -13.23
CA SER A 64 20.05 -1.37 -13.28
C SER A 64 19.21 -2.48 -13.90
N ASN A 65 18.00 -2.70 -13.40
CA ASN A 65 17.04 -3.64 -13.99
C ASN A 65 15.66 -3.02 -14.24
N PHE A 66 15.46 -1.75 -13.90
CA PHE A 66 14.18 -1.07 -13.92
C PHE A 66 14.37 0.43 -14.20
N ASP A 67 13.51 1.03 -15.01
CA ASP A 67 13.49 2.47 -15.31
C ASP A 67 14.88 3.15 -15.43
N LYS A 68 15.71 2.65 -16.34
CA LYS A 68 17.05 3.14 -16.68
C LYS A 68 18.05 3.07 -15.53
N ASN A 69 18.05 4.02 -14.61
CA ASN A 69 19.04 4.19 -13.54
C ASN A 69 18.57 3.60 -12.20
N LYS A 70 17.54 2.74 -12.22
CA LYS A 70 16.93 2.19 -11.02
C LYS A 70 17.04 0.68 -10.97
N PHE A 71 16.81 0.15 -9.79
CA PHE A 71 16.74 -1.28 -9.53
C PHE A 71 15.48 -1.61 -8.75
N LEU A 72 14.60 -2.41 -9.35
CA LEU A 72 13.48 -3.03 -8.67
C LEU A 72 13.98 -4.29 -7.98
N MET A 73 14.09 -4.22 -6.66
CA MET A 73 14.46 -5.32 -5.80
C MET A 73 13.20 -6.04 -5.31
N GLY A 74 13.19 -7.36 -5.41
CA GLY A 74 12.23 -8.22 -4.73
C GLY A 74 12.96 -9.12 -3.74
N PHE A 75 12.40 -9.29 -2.55
CA PHE A 75 12.89 -10.27 -1.58
C PHE A 75 11.74 -11.00 -0.92
N LYS A 76 12.04 -12.20 -0.43
CA LYS A 76 11.09 -13.03 0.29
C LYS A 76 11.41 -12.93 1.78
N GLU A 77 10.39 -12.67 2.58
CA GLU A 77 10.46 -12.78 4.03
C GLU A 77 9.28 -13.64 4.50
N LYS A 78 9.60 -14.74 5.18
CA LYS A 78 8.64 -15.79 5.55
C LYS A 78 7.88 -16.29 4.32
N SER A 79 6.56 -16.12 4.29
CA SER A 79 5.67 -16.57 3.21
C SER A 79 5.34 -15.48 2.18
N TYR A 80 5.88 -14.27 2.32
CA TYR A 80 5.51 -13.11 1.52
C TYR A 80 6.69 -12.55 0.74
N PHE A 81 6.37 -11.91 -0.39
CA PHE A 81 7.32 -11.17 -1.20
C PHE A 81 7.11 -9.67 -1.00
N TYR A 82 8.22 -8.96 -0.92
CA TYR A 82 8.30 -7.53 -0.70
C TYR A 82 9.14 -6.91 -1.81
N PHE A 83 8.84 -5.65 -2.12
CA PHE A 83 9.47 -4.95 -3.24
C PHE A 83 9.94 -3.56 -2.82
N ALA A 84 11.04 -3.12 -3.42
CA ALA A 84 11.54 -1.76 -3.27
C ALA A 84 12.23 -1.31 -4.57
N VAL A 85 12.18 -0.01 -4.85
CA VAL A 85 12.93 0.62 -5.94
C VAL A 85 14.13 1.33 -5.34
N ILE A 86 15.32 0.99 -5.82
CA ILE A 86 16.59 1.64 -5.49
C ILE A 86 16.95 2.57 -6.63
N ASP A 87 17.09 3.85 -6.34
CA ASP A 87 17.62 4.83 -7.29
C ASP A 87 19.15 4.86 -7.19
N LEU A 88 19.83 4.44 -8.25
CA LEU A 88 21.29 4.30 -8.27
C LEU A 88 22.01 5.65 -8.37
N GLU A 89 21.32 6.72 -8.76
CA GLU A 89 21.88 8.08 -8.82
C GLU A 89 21.65 8.84 -7.52
N SER A 90 20.40 8.87 -7.03
CA SER A 90 20.08 9.60 -5.80
C SER A 90 20.46 8.84 -4.52
N LEU A 91 20.77 7.54 -4.65
CA LEU A 91 21.11 6.62 -3.55
C LEU A 91 19.99 6.50 -2.52
N LYS A 92 18.74 6.53 -3.00
CA LYS A 92 17.54 6.38 -2.17
C LYS A 92 16.84 5.05 -2.42
N VAL A 93 16.14 4.56 -1.41
CA VAL A 93 15.30 3.36 -1.49
C VAL A 93 13.86 3.73 -1.19
N PHE A 94 12.97 3.36 -2.10
CA PHE A 94 11.53 3.60 -2.02
C PHE A 94 10.82 2.26 -1.87
N THR A 95 10.10 2.05 -0.76
CA THR A 95 9.52 0.75 -0.43
C THR A 95 8.10 0.64 -0.96
N PHE A 96 7.79 -0.49 -1.59
CA PHE A 96 6.44 -0.72 -2.09
C PHE A 96 5.50 -1.03 -0.90
N PRO A 97 4.38 -0.33 -0.73
CA PRO A 97 3.59 -0.34 0.51
C PRO A 97 2.66 -1.56 0.63
N ALA A 98 3.03 -2.71 0.08
CA ALA A 98 2.26 -3.95 0.18
C ALA A 98 3.14 -5.19 0.05
N SER A 99 2.69 -6.30 0.65
CA SER A 99 3.34 -7.60 0.51
C SER A 99 2.52 -8.54 -0.36
N LEU A 100 3.18 -9.48 -1.03
CA LEU A 100 2.57 -10.36 -2.03
C LEU A 100 2.68 -11.82 -1.59
N SER A 101 1.56 -12.53 -1.50
CA SER A 101 1.56 -14.00 -1.43
C SER A 101 1.49 -14.55 -2.85
N VAL A 102 2.51 -15.34 -3.22
CA VAL A 102 2.65 -15.88 -4.57
C VAL A 102 1.69 -17.05 -4.78
N MET A 103 1.08 -17.08 -5.96
CA MET A 103 0.30 -18.22 -6.45
C MET A 103 1.20 -19.14 -7.25
N SER A 104 1.14 -20.45 -7.00
CA SER A 104 2.05 -21.45 -7.57
C SER A 104 2.08 -21.50 -9.10
N SER A 105 1.02 -21.03 -9.77
CA SER A 105 0.84 -21.11 -11.23
C SER A 105 1.02 -19.79 -11.97
N VAL A 106 1.41 -18.69 -11.29
CA VAL A 106 1.49 -17.36 -11.91
C VAL A 106 2.84 -16.71 -11.65
N LYS A 107 3.44 -16.12 -12.70
CA LYS A 107 4.66 -15.33 -12.56
C LYS A 107 4.39 -14.13 -11.64
N PRO A 108 5.07 -14.00 -10.50
CA PRO A 108 4.68 -13.05 -9.46
C PRO A 108 5.00 -11.60 -9.81
N ILE A 109 5.92 -11.37 -10.76
CA ILE A 109 6.37 -10.03 -11.14
C ILE A 109 6.75 -9.96 -12.62
N GLU A 110 6.37 -8.86 -13.27
CA GLU A 110 6.73 -8.51 -14.65
C GLU A 110 7.16 -7.04 -14.72
N PHE A 111 8.34 -6.78 -15.29
CA PHE A 111 8.89 -5.44 -15.52
C PHE A 111 9.96 -5.50 -16.61
N SER A 112 10.47 -4.34 -17.00
CA SER A 112 11.59 -4.23 -17.95
C SER A 112 12.56 -3.11 -17.53
N SER A 113 13.78 -3.17 -18.04
CA SER A 113 14.83 -2.19 -17.71
C SER A 113 14.55 -0.77 -18.21
N ASN A 114 13.77 -0.62 -19.28
CA ASN A 114 13.58 0.66 -19.97
C ASN A 114 12.19 1.28 -19.72
N ASN A 115 11.43 0.75 -18.75
CA ASN A 115 10.09 1.19 -18.44
C ASN A 115 9.93 1.33 -16.92
N ASN A 116 9.19 2.35 -16.49
CA ASN A 116 8.81 2.57 -15.09
C ASN A 116 7.51 1.85 -14.69
N LEU A 117 6.98 0.98 -15.54
CA LEU A 117 5.86 0.10 -15.26
C LEU A 117 6.36 -1.25 -14.72
N PHE A 118 5.79 -1.70 -13.61
CA PHE A 118 5.88 -3.08 -13.15
C PHE A 118 4.50 -3.61 -12.78
N CYS A 119 4.31 -4.93 -12.93
CA CYS A 119 3.09 -5.62 -12.57
C CYS A 119 3.42 -6.74 -11.58
N LEU A 120 2.61 -6.87 -10.54
CA LEU A 120 2.69 -7.96 -9.57
C LEU A 120 1.44 -8.83 -9.66
N SER A 121 1.62 -10.14 -9.56
CA SER A 121 0.55 -11.13 -9.67
C SER A 121 0.49 -12.01 -8.43
N GLY A 122 -0.68 -12.08 -7.79
CA GLY A 122 -0.89 -12.90 -6.60
C GLY A 122 -1.93 -12.32 -5.66
N ASN A 123 -1.78 -12.62 -4.37
CA ASN A 123 -2.61 -12.03 -3.32
C ASN A 123 -1.84 -10.87 -2.69
N PHE A 124 -2.38 -9.66 -2.83
CA PHE A 124 -1.83 -8.46 -2.21
C PHE A 124 -2.34 -8.38 -0.77
N ASN A 125 -1.39 -8.24 0.15
CA ASN A 125 -1.62 -7.95 1.55
C ASN A 125 -1.18 -6.51 1.75
N GLN A 126 -2.15 -5.62 1.67
CA GLN A 126 -1.94 -4.21 1.93
C GLN A 126 -2.95 -3.78 2.98
N TYR A 127 -2.49 -2.98 3.94
CA TYR A 127 -3.42 -2.33 4.83
C TYR A 127 -4.47 -1.60 4.02
N ARG A 128 -5.73 -1.93 4.26
CA ARG A 128 -6.85 -1.27 3.62
C ARG A 128 -7.07 -1.49 2.13
N ASN A 129 -6.22 -2.27 1.47
CA ASN A 129 -6.26 -2.47 0.01
C ASN A 129 -5.79 -3.87 -0.40
N SER A 130 -6.20 -4.89 0.35
CA SER A 130 -5.81 -6.26 0.04
C SER A 130 -6.63 -6.82 -1.12
N TYR A 131 -5.97 -7.54 -2.03
CA TYR A 131 -6.58 -8.14 -3.22
C TYR A 131 -6.21 -9.63 -3.31
N THR A 132 -7.05 -10.47 -3.91
CA THR A 132 -6.75 -11.90 -4.11
C THR A 132 -6.80 -12.26 -5.57
N ALA A 133 -5.86 -13.10 -6.01
CA ALA A 133 -5.79 -13.61 -7.36
C ALA A 133 -5.94 -12.48 -8.38
N VAL A 134 -5.08 -11.46 -8.27
CA VAL A 134 -5.08 -10.34 -9.20
C VAL A 134 -3.70 -10.11 -9.76
N LYS A 135 -3.66 -9.55 -10.97
CA LYS A 135 -2.49 -8.89 -11.54
C LYS A 135 -2.70 -7.39 -11.47
N THR A 136 -1.87 -6.70 -10.71
CA THR A 136 -1.93 -5.23 -10.56
C THR A 136 -0.66 -4.60 -11.08
N CYS A 137 -0.80 -3.57 -11.91
CA CYS A 137 0.31 -2.83 -12.50
C CYS A 137 0.39 -1.42 -11.92
N TYR A 138 1.61 -0.98 -11.68
CA TYR A 138 1.94 0.32 -11.09
C TYR A 138 2.98 1.03 -11.95
N VAL A 139 2.82 2.34 -12.11
CA VAL A 139 3.83 3.23 -12.69
C VAL A 139 4.59 3.87 -11.56
N TYR A 140 5.92 3.73 -11.58
CA TYR A 140 6.78 4.37 -10.61
C TYR A 140 7.12 5.81 -11.04
N HIS A 141 6.94 6.77 -10.13
CA HIS A 141 7.25 8.17 -10.33
C HIS A 141 7.94 8.75 -9.09
N ASN A 142 9.27 8.77 -9.09
CA ASN A 142 10.12 9.42 -8.08
C ASN A 142 9.68 9.20 -6.63
N GLY A 143 9.47 7.93 -6.26
CA GLY A 143 9.04 7.50 -4.94
C GLY A 143 7.57 7.15 -4.84
N SER A 144 6.73 7.63 -5.77
CA SER A 144 5.33 7.21 -5.86
C SER A 144 5.18 5.91 -6.65
N PHE A 145 4.26 5.06 -6.20
CA PHE A 145 3.83 3.84 -6.88
C PHE A 145 2.38 4.02 -7.34
N ASP A 146 2.19 4.61 -8.51
CA ASP A 146 0.88 5.00 -8.99
C ASP A 146 0.15 3.81 -9.61
N PHE A 147 -1.04 3.50 -9.10
CA PHE A 147 -1.88 2.44 -9.65
C PHE A 147 -2.22 2.74 -11.11
N LYS A 148 -2.00 1.75 -11.99
CA LYS A 148 -2.36 1.83 -13.42
C LYS A 148 -3.57 0.98 -13.78
N SER A 149 -3.52 -0.29 -13.40
CA SER A 149 -4.55 -1.26 -13.81
C SER A 149 -4.54 -2.48 -12.91
N ARG A 150 -5.69 -3.14 -12.81
CA ARG A 150 -5.84 -4.44 -12.17
C ARG A 150 -6.68 -5.35 -13.05
N VAL A 151 -6.30 -6.61 -13.09
CA VAL A 151 -7.03 -7.68 -13.76
C VAL A 151 -7.23 -8.82 -12.77
N GLU A 152 -8.46 -9.31 -12.61
CA GLU A 152 -8.72 -10.57 -11.88
C GLU A 152 -8.02 -11.70 -12.64
N LEU A 153 -7.11 -12.41 -11.96
CA LEU A 153 -6.60 -13.66 -12.45
C LEU A 153 -7.72 -14.67 -12.22
N GLU A 154 -8.15 -15.36 -13.29
CA GLU A 154 -9.16 -16.42 -13.18
C GLU A 154 -8.71 -17.38 -12.08
N SER A 155 -9.39 -17.32 -10.94
CA SER A 155 -9.21 -18.29 -9.89
C SER A 155 -9.59 -19.67 -10.44
N GLU A 156 -8.98 -20.75 -9.93
CA GLU A 156 -9.52 -22.11 -10.05
C GLU A 156 -10.91 -22.29 -9.38
N VAL A 157 -11.70 -21.23 -9.25
CA VAL A 157 -13.11 -21.25 -8.90
C VAL A 157 -13.90 -21.18 -10.20
N LYS A 158 -14.52 -22.32 -10.52
CA LYS A 158 -15.37 -22.59 -11.68
C LYS A 158 -16.14 -21.36 -12.17
N LYS A 159 -16.10 -21.16 -13.49
CA LYS A 159 -17.07 -20.38 -14.26
C LYS A 159 -18.49 -20.71 -13.79
N HIS A 160 -19.12 -19.79 -13.06
CA HIS A 160 -20.55 -19.60 -13.11
C HIS A 160 -20.90 -18.12 -12.89
N ASP A 161 -21.56 -17.60 -13.93
CA ASP A 161 -22.60 -16.58 -13.92
C ASP A 161 -22.18 -15.10 -13.87
N GLY A 162 -22.34 -14.47 -15.05
CA GLY A 162 -23.36 -13.44 -15.26
C GLY A 162 -23.21 -12.15 -14.46
N HIS A 163 -23.05 -11.04 -15.17
CA HIS A 163 -23.15 -9.66 -14.68
C HIS A 163 -24.37 -9.43 -13.78
N SER A 164 -24.21 -9.67 -12.48
CA SER A 164 -25.12 -9.32 -11.41
C SER A 164 -24.32 -8.53 -10.39
N SER A 165 -24.80 -7.35 -10.02
CA SER A 165 -24.16 -6.47 -9.03
C SER A 165 -23.90 -7.17 -7.69
N ASN A 166 -24.66 -8.23 -7.38
CA ASN A 166 -24.44 -9.09 -6.21
C ASN A 166 -23.14 -9.91 -6.29
N ASN A 167 -22.71 -10.32 -7.49
CA ASN A 167 -21.44 -11.04 -7.68
C ASN A 167 -20.24 -10.10 -7.47
N LEU A 168 -20.35 -8.83 -7.85
CA LEU A 168 -19.31 -7.82 -7.58
C LEU A 168 -19.21 -7.55 -6.06
N ILE A 169 -20.36 -7.35 -5.40
CA ILE A 169 -20.45 -7.11 -3.96
C ILE A 169 -19.75 -8.22 -3.18
N ASN A 170 -20.00 -9.49 -3.50
CA ASN A 170 -19.41 -10.63 -2.79
C ASN A 170 -17.89 -10.73 -2.98
N LYS A 171 -17.35 -10.25 -4.11
CA LYS A 171 -15.92 -10.33 -4.46
C LYS A 171 -15.06 -9.19 -3.89
N ILE A 172 -15.64 -8.05 -3.53
CA ILE A 172 -14.87 -6.87 -3.07
C ILE A 172 -14.18 -7.14 -1.75
N LYS A 173 -12.84 -7.09 -1.74
CA LYS A 173 -12.07 -7.03 -0.49
C LYS A 173 -12.07 -5.60 0.01
N LEU A 174 -12.61 -5.41 1.21
CA LEU A 174 -12.74 -4.10 1.82
C LEU A 174 -11.48 -3.72 2.58
N PRO A 175 -11.26 -2.42 2.81
CA PRO A 175 -10.16 -1.94 3.63
C PRO A 175 -10.07 -2.54 5.03
N VAL A 176 -11.21 -2.98 5.53
CA VAL A 176 -11.38 -3.58 6.85
C VAL A 176 -11.35 -5.10 6.82
N SER A 177 -11.18 -5.75 5.66
CA SER A 177 -11.07 -7.22 5.59
C SER A 177 -9.68 -7.66 6.05
N SER A 178 -9.59 -7.75 7.38
CA SER A 178 -9.35 -9.01 8.09
C SER A 178 -7.93 -9.59 8.13
N ASP A 179 -7.00 -9.22 7.26
CA ASP A 179 -5.66 -9.83 7.35
C ASP A 179 -4.77 -9.10 8.37
N SER A 180 -4.64 -7.77 8.32
CA SER A 180 -3.70 -7.06 9.19
C SER A 180 -4.10 -7.03 10.67
N PHE A 181 -5.38 -6.88 11.02
CA PHE A 181 -5.82 -6.94 12.42
C PHE A 181 -5.71 -8.36 12.98
N SER A 182 -6.20 -9.36 12.24
CA SER A 182 -6.13 -10.76 12.67
C SER A 182 -4.66 -11.20 12.78
N LYS A 183 -3.80 -10.89 11.81
CA LYS A 183 -2.34 -11.16 11.87
C LYS A 183 -1.65 -10.37 12.99
N CYS A 184 -2.07 -9.13 13.26
CA CYS A 184 -1.58 -8.38 14.43
C CYS A 184 -1.96 -9.10 15.72
N ALA A 185 -3.23 -9.49 15.86
CA ALA A 185 -3.80 -10.12 17.04
C ALA A 185 -3.24 -11.53 17.29
N GLU A 186 -2.75 -12.22 16.26
CA GLU A 186 -2.04 -13.51 16.39
C GLU A 186 -0.77 -13.41 17.25
N LYS A 187 -0.12 -12.24 17.33
CA LYS A 187 1.21 -12.11 17.95
C LYS A 187 1.40 -10.90 18.86
N ASN A 188 0.44 -9.98 18.89
CA ASN A 188 0.49 -8.79 19.72
C ASN A 188 -0.66 -8.79 20.72
N ALA A 189 -0.49 -8.07 21.82
CA ALA A 189 -1.60 -7.81 22.73
C ALA A 189 -2.76 -7.17 21.96
N ILE A 190 -3.97 -7.69 22.14
CA ILE A 190 -5.19 -7.19 21.50
C ILE A 190 -5.29 -5.66 21.62
N LYS A 191 -4.92 -5.10 22.77
CA LYS A 191 -4.89 -3.65 23.04
C LYS A 191 -4.03 -2.84 22.05
N LYS A 192 -2.90 -3.37 21.57
CA LYS A 192 -2.04 -2.72 20.57
C LYS A 192 -2.73 -2.72 19.20
N CYS A 193 -3.34 -3.83 18.81
CA CYS A 193 -4.08 -3.95 17.57
C CYS A 193 -5.39 -3.14 17.58
N GLU A 194 -6.07 -3.04 18.73
CA GLU A 194 -7.22 -2.16 18.96
C GLU A 194 -6.84 -0.68 18.94
N GLN A 195 -5.70 -0.30 19.52
CA GLN A 195 -5.22 1.09 19.46
C GLN A 195 -4.94 1.52 18.01
N ILE A 196 -4.34 0.60 17.25
CA ILE A 196 -4.11 0.69 15.81
C ILE A 196 -5.42 0.76 15.01
N GLU A 197 -6.42 -0.05 15.35
CA GLU A 197 -7.73 -0.04 14.70
C GLU A 197 -8.46 1.29 14.99
N ARG A 198 -8.39 1.77 16.24
CA ARG A 198 -9.00 3.03 16.69
C ARG A 198 -8.36 4.26 16.04
N SER A 199 -7.03 4.32 15.90
CA SER A 199 -6.35 5.39 15.16
C SER A 199 -6.73 5.41 13.67
N ASN A 200 -7.31 4.33 13.19
CA ASN A 200 -7.70 4.12 11.82
C ASN A 200 -9.21 4.19 11.60
N ASN A 201 -10.04 4.25 12.64
CA ASN A 201 -11.48 4.51 12.58
C ASN A 201 -11.75 5.98 12.17
N ARG A 202 -11.23 6.33 11.00
CA ARG A 202 -11.32 7.63 10.36
C ARG A 202 -12.31 7.55 9.22
N GLU A 203 -12.82 8.72 8.89
CA GLU A 203 -13.68 8.96 7.75
C GLU A 203 -12.87 9.03 6.45
N TYR A 204 -13.51 8.61 5.36
CA TYR A 204 -12.99 8.72 4.00
C TYR A 204 -13.95 9.50 3.14
N SER A 205 -13.43 10.45 2.36
CA SER A 205 -14.18 10.99 1.23
C SER A 205 -14.31 9.95 0.12
N LEU A 206 -15.34 10.09 -0.73
CA LEU A 206 -15.50 9.25 -1.91
C LEU A 206 -14.29 9.35 -2.86
N SER A 207 -13.68 10.53 -2.94
CA SER A 207 -12.49 10.78 -3.77
C SER A 207 -11.28 9.98 -3.31
N GLU A 208 -11.08 9.81 -2.00
CA GLU A 208 -10.03 8.98 -1.43
C GLU A 208 -10.32 7.49 -1.66
N LEU A 209 -11.57 7.05 -1.47
CA LEU A 209 -11.96 5.67 -1.72
C LEU A 209 -11.71 5.26 -3.17
N LYS A 210 -11.95 6.16 -4.12
CA LYS A 210 -11.65 5.94 -5.54
C LYS A 210 -10.16 5.68 -5.80
N LYS A 211 -9.27 6.37 -5.07
CA LYS A 211 -7.81 6.17 -5.17
C LYS A 211 -7.37 4.86 -4.49
N ILE A 212 -8.01 4.54 -3.37
CA ILE A 212 -7.69 3.40 -2.51
C ILE A 212 -8.12 2.09 -3.19
N SER A 213 -9.39 1.99 -3.62
CA SER A 213 -9.92 0.78 -4.26
C SER A 213 -10.99 1.12 -5.31
N PRO A 214 -10.64 1.06 -6.61
CA PRO A 214 -11.59 1.29 -7.69
C PRO A 214 -12.78 0.33 -7.71
N ASP A 215 -12.64 -0.89 -7.18
CA ASP A 215 -13.76 -1.86 -7.13
C ASP A 215 -14.75 -1.49 -6.03
N LEU A 216 -14.24 -0.92 -4.93
CA LEU A 216 -15.09 -0.40 -3.86
C LEU A 216 -15.91 0.79 -4.36
N PHE A 217 -15.32 1.65 -5.19
CA PHE A 217 -16.01 2.78 -5.80
C PHE A 217 -17.27 2.34 -6.57
N ASN A 218 -17.23 1.23 -7.30
CA ASN A 218 -18.40 0.70 -8.02
C ASN A 218 -19.59 0.35 -7.11
N VAL A 219 -19.35 0.06 -5.82
CA VAL A 219 -20.44 -0.12 -4.84
C VAL A 219 -21.07 1.22 -4.48
N PHE A 220 -20.25 2.26 -4.35
CA PHE A 220 -20.70 3.61 -4.02
C PHE A 220 -21.39 4.31 -5.19
N ASP A 221 -21.14 3.90 -6.43
CA ASP A 221 -21.92 4.28 -7.62
C ASP A 221 -23.34 3.66 -7.64
N ASN A 222 -23.66 2.74 -6.73
CA ASN A 222 -25.02 2.23 -6.62
C ASN A 222 -25.98 3.38 -6.27
N PRO A 223 -27.12 3.54 -6.97
CA PRO A 223 -28.05 4.62 -6.71
C PRO A 223 -28.52 4.72 -5.25
N LYS A 224 -28.61 3.59 -4.52
CA LYS A 224 -29.01 3.57 -3.10
C LYS A 224 -27.98 4.26 -2.18
N ILE A 225 -26.72 4.28 -2.57
CA ILE A 225 -25.64 4.92 -1.81
C ILE A 225 -25.34 6.31 -2.40
N TYR A 226 -25.22 6.41 -3.72
CA TYR A 226 -24.97 7.66 -4.41
C TYR A 226 -26.03 8.73 -4.06
N SER A 227 -27.31 8.36 -3.98
CA SER A 227 -28.39 9.28 -3.64
C SER A 227 -28.32 9.83 -2.21
N LEU A 228 -27.51 9.23 -1.33
CA LEU A 228 -27.32 9.76 0.02
C LEU A 228 -26.59 11.10 -0.02
N ASN A 229 -25.77 11.34 -1.05
CA ASN A 229 -24.87 12.49 -1.13
C ASN A 229 -24.07 12.66 0.18
N ALA A 230 -23.49 11.56 0.65
CA ALA A 230 -22.68 11.52 1.86
C ALA A 230 -21.29 12.11 1.59
N ASP A 231 -20.80 12.91 2.53
CA ASP A 231 -19.49 13.54 2.49
C ASP A 231 -18.40 12.54 2.86
N THR A 232 -18.68 11.69 3.85
CA THR A 232 -17.71 10.74 4.37
C THR A 232 -18.28 9.35 4.60
N PHE A 233 -17.36 8.38 4.57
CA PHE A 233 -17.63 6.98 4.82
C PHE A 233 -16.62 6.44 5.84
N ARG A 234 -17.13 5.80 6.89
CA ARG A 234 -16.34 5.12 7.91
C ARG A 234 -16.63 3.63 7.82
N PHE A 235 -15.61 2.78 7.71
CA PHE A 235 -15.80 1.32 7.58
C PHE A 235 -15.66 0.66 8.95
N LEU A 236 -16.64 -0.17 9.30
CA LEU A 236 -16.63 -0.93 10.54
C LEU A 236 -15.81 -2.21 10.35
N PRO A 237 -15.23 -2.78 11.42
CA PRO A 237 -14.58 -4.09 11.37
C PRO A 237 -15.50 -5.17 10.80
N GLU A 238 -14.91 -6.27 10.33
CA GLU A 238 -15.70 -7.43 9.91
C GLU A 238 -16.46 -7.99 11.12
N LEU A 239 -17.79 -8.03 11.00
CA LEU A 239 -18.69 -8.61 12.00
C LEU A 239 -19.35 -9.85 11.37
N LYS A 240 -19.66 -10.86 12.18
CA LYS A 240 -20.12 -12.20 11.72
C LYS A 240 -21.34 -12.16 10.77
N GLY A 241 -22.09 -11.05 10.71
CA GLY A 241 -23.23 -10.86 9.81
C GLY A 241 -22.97 -10.06 8.53
N GLY A 242 -21.74 -9.60 8.26
CA GLY A 242 -21.37 -8.87 7.05
C GLY A 242 -20.41 -7.71 7.25
N PHE A 243 -20.20 -6.96 6.17
CA PHE A 243 -19.35 -5.76 6.18
C PHE A 243 -20.22 -4.50 6.18
N TYR A 244 -19.85 -3.54 7.01
CA TYR A 244 -20.66 -2.35 7.23
C TYR A 244 -19.84 -1.07 7.08
N SER A 245 -20.49 -0.01 6.63
CA SER A 245 -19.97 1.35 6.65
C SER A 245 -21.01 2.29 7.25
N ILE A 246 -20.54 3.31 7.96
CA ILE A 246 -21.33 4.47 8.33
C ILE A 246 -21.02 5.57 7.33
N ALA A 247 -22.05 6.04 6.64
CA ALA A 247 -21.98 7.24 5.81
C ALA A 247 -22.50 8.44 6.61
N GLU A 248 -21.81 9.56 6.50
CA GLU A 248 -22.22 10.84 7.07
C GLU A 248 -22.50 11.83 5.94
N LYS A 249 -23.66 12.48 6.02
CA LYS A 249 -24.01 13.65 5.23
C LYS A 249 -24.02 14.85 6.17
N TYR A 250 -23.07 15.75 5.97
CA TYR A 250 -23.02 17.04 6.62
C TYR A 250 -23.99 18.00 5.91
N ILE A 251 -24.75 18.75 6.71
CA ILE A 251 -25.73 19.72 6.24
C ILE A 251 -25.43 21.03 6.94
N GLU A 252 -24.93 21.98 6.17
CA GLU A 252 -24.69 23.34 6.61
C GLU A 252 -25.79 24.25 6.04
N THR A 253 -26.40 25.04 6.92
CA THR A 253 -27.39 26.06 6.57
C THR A 253 -26.93 27.40 7.17
N ASP A 254 -27.55 28.50 6.74
CA ASP A 254 -27.23 29.83 7.26
C ASP A 254 -27.46 29.97 8.79
N GLU A 255 -28.28 29.09 9.37
CA GLU A 255 -28.70 29.15 10.78
C GLU A 255 -28.09 28.05 11.66
N ASP A 256 -27.83 26.86 11.10
CA ASP A 256 -27.36 25.70 11.87
C ASP A 256 -26.56 24.71 11.01
N SER A 257 -25.79 23.86 11.70
CA SER A 257 -25.08 22.73 11.11
C SER A 257 -25.55 21.42 11.73
N SER A 258 -25.77 20.42 10.90
CA SER A 258 -26.22 19.11 11.35
C SER A 258 -25.59 17.98 10.53
N SER A 259 -25.63 16.77 11.09
CA SER A 259 -25.17 15.56 10.41
C SER A 259 -26.31 14.55 10.31
N GLU A 260 -26.40 13.88 9.19
CA GLU A 260 -27.24 12.70 9.00
C GLU A 260 -26.40 11.46 8.76
N PHE A 261 -26.65 10.42 9.53
CA PHE A 261 -25.90 9.17 9.48
C PHE A 261 -26.72 8.05 8.83
N TYR A 262 -26.02 7.22 8.06
CA TYR A 262 -26.58 6.08 7.35
C TYR A 262 -25.72 4.84 7.60
N LEU A 263 -26.36 3.73 7.96
CA LEU A 263 -25.72 2.42 8.03
C LEU A 263 -25.85 1.73 6.68
N ILE A 264 -24.72 1.46 6.04
CA ILE A 264 -24.61 0.74 4.77
C ILE A 264 -24.09 -0.67 5.09
N LYS A 265 -24.89 -1.70 4.84
CA LYS A 265 -24.43 -3.08 4.79
C LYS A 265 -23.94 -3.36 3.37
N ILE A 266 -22.64 -3.58 3.22
CA ILE A 266 -22.00 -3.82 1.92
C ILE A 266 -22.16 -5.27 1.51
N LYS A 267 -21.90 -6.23 2.41
CA LYS A 267 -21.98 -7.69 2.15
C LYS A 267 -22.91 -8.40 3.14
N PRO A 268 -23.55 -9.52 2.75
CA PRO A 268 -23.51 -10.14 1.42
C PRO A 268 -24.48 -9.51 0.41
N ALA A 269 -25.40 -8.67 0.88
CA ALA A 269 -26.34 -7.93 0.05
C ALA A 269 -26.33 -6.46 0.48
N LEU A 270 -26.40 -5.56 -0.52
CA LEU A 270 -26.41 -4.13 -0.27
C LEU A 270 -27.74 -3.70 0.40
N ASP A 271 -27.63 -3.22 1.63
CA ASP A 271 -28.73 -2.60 2.38
C ASP A 271 -28.28 -1.25 2.93
N VAL A 272 -29.19 -0.28 2.93
CA VAL A 272 -28.92 1.09 3.36
C VAL A 272 -30.06 1.54 4.26
N GLY A 273 -29.73 1.91 5.50
CA GLY A 273 -30.70 2.40 6.48
C GLY A 273 -30.24 3.69 7.13
N LYS A 274 -31.10 4.71 7.15
CA LYS A 274 -30.85 5.94 7.92
C LYS A 274 -30.84 5.61 9.42
N ILE A 275 -29.80 6.06 10.12
CA ILE A 275 -29.64 5.89 11.57
C ILE A 275 -29.70 7.22 12.34
N GLY A 276 -30.26 8.27 11.72
CA GLY A 276 -30.59 9.53 12.39
C GLY A 276 -29.44 10.52 12.43
N ASP A 277 -29.49 11.43 13.40
CA ASP A 277 -28.54 12.53 13.63
C ASP A 277 -27.46 12.19 14.67
N HIS A 278 -27.55 11.00 15.28
CA HIS A 278 -26.63 10.53 16.28
C HIS A 278 -26.59 9.00 16.32
N TYR A 279 -25.40 8.44 16.45
CA TYR A 279 -25.19 7.02 16.69
C TYR A 279 -24.01 6.78 17.64
N SER A 280 -24.01 5.59 18.24
CA SER A 280 -22.86 5.03 18.96
C SER A 280 -22.74 3.55 18.66
N ILE A 281 -21.53 3.02 18.71
CA ILE A 281 -21.23 1.60 18.48
C ILE A 281 -20.42 1.10 19.65
N ASP A 282 -20.87 0.02 20.27
CA ASP A 282 -20.11 -0.62 21.35
C ASP A 282 -19.08 -1.64 20.82
N LYS A 283 -18.21 -2.12 21.71
CA LYS A 283 -17.18 -3.14 21.39
C LYS A 283 -17.76 -4.48 20.91
N PHE A 284 -19.06 -4.69 21.06
CA PHE A 284 -19.73 -5.90 20.62
C PHE A 284 -20.37 -5.75 19.24
N GLY A 285 -20.29 -4.56 18.62
CA GLY A 285 -20.90 -4.28 17.33
C GLY A 285 -22.39 -3.97 17.43
N VAL A 286 -22.89 -3.55 18.59
CA VAL A 286 -24.25 -3.07 18.75
C VAL A 286 -24.29 -1.58 18.44
N ILE A 287 -25.01 -1.21 17.40
CA ILE A 287 -25.27 0.19 17.06
C ILE A 287 -26.50 0.66 17.84
N THR A 288 -26.34 1.76 18.58
CA THR A 288 -27.43 2.48 19.22
C THR A 288 -27.64 3.81 18.50
N TYR A 289 -28.87 4.11 18.10
CA TYR A 289 -29.19 5.30 17.33
C TYR A 289 -30.63 5.78 17.57
N LYS A 290 -30.95 7.00 17.14
CA LYS A 290 -32.31 7.54 17.21
C LYS A 290 -32.96 7.49 15.83
N ASP A 291 -34.19 6.98 15.76
CA ASP A 291 -34.96 7.11 14.53
C ASP A 291 -35.49 8.54 14.33
N LYS A 292 -36.19 8.76 13.21
CA LYS A 292 -36.84 10.05 12.90
C LYS A 292 -37.82 10.56 13.97
N ASN A 293 -38.30 9.67 14.85
CA ASN A 293 -39.22 10.00 15.95
C ASN A 293 -38.48 10.15 17.29
N ARG A 294 -37.14 10.24 17.26
CA ARG A 294 -36.25 10.28 18.43
C ARG A 294 -36.33 9.03 19.32
N LYS A 295 -36.91 7.94 18.84
CA LYS A 295 -36.95 6.68 19.57
C LYS A 295 -35.56 6.05 19.53
N LEU A 296 -35.04 5.71 20.70
CA LEU A 296 -33.78 5.00 20.82
C LEU A 296 -33.95 3.56 20.32
N LEU A 297 -33.20 3.20 19.29
CA LEU A 297 -33.16 1.88 18.68
C LEU A 297 -31.77 1.27 18.85
N LYS A 298 -31.73 -0.07 18.88
CA LYS A 298 -30.50 -0.85 18.90
C LYS A 298 -30.53 -1.88 17.79
N ARG A 299 -29.41 -2.01 17.05
CA ARG A 299 -29.22 -3.02 16.00
C ARG A 299 -27.94 -3.78 16.29
N ASN A 300 -28.06 -5.10 16.43
CA ASN A 300 -26.91 -5.98 16.54
C ASN A 300 -26.38 -6.29 15.12
N LEU A 301 -25.09 -6.07 14.89
CA LEU A 301 -24.43 -6.33 13.61
C LEU A 301 -23.65 -7.65 13.58
N LYS A 302 -23.54 -8.35 14.72
CA LYS A 302 -22.94 -9.70 14.81
C LYS A 302 -23.90 -10.80 14.35
#